data_AF-A0A950QYZ6-F1
#
_entry.id   AF-A0A950QYZ6-F1
#
_cell.length_a   1.000
_cell.length_b   1.000
_cell.length_c   1.000
_cell.angle_alpha   90.00
_cell.angle_beta   90.00
_cell.angle_gamma   90.00
#
_symmetry.space_group_name_H-M   'P 1'
#
loop_
_entity.id
_entity.type
_entity.pdbx_description
1 polymer ?
#
loop_
_entity_poly.entity_id
_entity_poly.type
_entity_poly.pdbx_seq_one_letter_code
_entity_poly.pdbx_strand_id
1 'polypeptide(L)'
;MRCTLLLLCLGVLLQAQVNAPRVGFIRSSDATIRPVYGLSDSFILGQPVLRSAVAASFSHAGGIVAAAGQIQILGSDGSLIAEYPAAESQPLVHIDDQLSTAIAWLPSSGVILHWNGESFATTAVSAPLPENVSSIRVSGANANLLVTAGGAVSELTIALDSGNIVSEHLLADVKSPAVYYQRFVLYADKKDLQIEAADGSLRTVHLPASGVSIEPAGAEWLQVVSTDGHQNWLLHLTSTAIELSELPAPATAPHRPSAAVLIEGEK
;
A
#
# COMPACT_ATOMS: atom_id res chain seq x y z
N MET A 1 41.82 57.66 14.94
CA MET A 1 40.60 57.29 14.21
C MET A 1 40.93 56.21 13.19
N ARG A 2 40.59 54.95 13.47
CA ARG A 2 40.64 53.82 12.53
C ARG A 2 39.28 53.16 12.58
N CYS A 3 38.47 53.39 11.56
CA CYS A 3 37.14 52.84 11.40
C CYS A 3 37.25 51.63 10.45
N THR A 4 37.64 50.48 10.99
CA THR A 4 37.68 49.23 10.22
C THR A 4 36.26 48.68 10.14
N LEU A 5 35.61 48.97 9.03
CA LEU A 5 34.27 48.53 8.66
C LEU A 5 34.32 47.02 8.38
N LEU A 6 33.99 46.19 9.37
CA LEU A 6 33.80 44.75 9.22
C LEU A 6 32.43 44.51 8.57
N LEU A 7 32.35 44.75 7.25
CA LEU A 7 31.13 44.58 6.49
C LEU A 7 30.80 43.10 6.34
N LEU A 8 29.74 42.69 7.04
CA LEU A 8 28.85 41.56 6.76
C LEU A 8 29.06 40.89 5.39
N CYS A 9 29.81 39.79 5.39
CA CYS A 9 29.59 38.69 4.47
C CYS A 9 29.02 37.50 5.26
N LEU A 10 27.90 37.72 5.96
CA LEU A 10 26.98 36.62 6.25
C LEU A 10 26.33 36.23 4.92
N GLY A 11 27.11 35.54 4.09
CA GLY A 11 26.59 34.76 2.99
C GLY A 11 25.75 33.65 3.60
N VAL A 12 24.46 33.92 3.79
CA VAL A 12 23.45 32.90 4.01
C VAL A 12 23.49 32.03 2.76
N LEU A 13 24.34 31.00 2.79
CA LEU A 13 24.19 29.84 1.93
C LEU A 13 22.86 29.20 2.36
N LEU A 14 21.76 29.73 1.82
CA LEU A 14 20.54 28.98 1.64
C LEU A 14 20.94 27.81 0.74
N GLN A 15 21.47 26.75 1.36
CA GLN A 15 21.33 25.43 0.80
C GLN A 15 19.83 25.18 0.79
N ALA A 16 19.22 25.54 -0.34
CA ALA A 16 17.91 25.05 -0.69
C ALA A 16 18.07 23.53 -0.73
N GLN A 17 17.83 22.90 0.41
CA GLN A 17 17.81 21.47 0.53
C GLN A 17 16.53 21.04 -0.21
N VAL A 18 16.66 20.86 -1.52
CA VAL A 18 15.60 20.35 -2.36
C VAL A 18 15.44 18.89 -1.96
N ASN A 19 14.57 18.66 -0.98
CA ASN A 19 14.15 17.31 -0.64
C ASN A 19 13.41 16.77 -1.86
N ALA A 20 13.85 15.62 -2.35
CA ALA A 20 13.13 14.94 -3.42
C ALA A 20 11.68 14.71 -2.96
N PRO A 21 10.68 14.98 -3.82
CA PRO A 21 9.28 14.77 -3.46
C PRO A 21 9.09 13.30 -3.11
N ARG A 22 8.45 13.02 -1.97
CA ARG A 22 8.08 11.67 -1.60
C ARG A 22 6.82 11.28 -2.35
N VAL A 23 6.92 10.17 -3.07
CA VAL A 23 5.82 9.57 -3.82
C VAL A 23 4.88 8.82 -2.89
N GLY A 24 5.45 8.08 -1.92
CA GLY A 24 4.70 7.26 -1.00
C GLY A 24 5.57 6.22 -0.30
N PHE A 25 4.99 5.08 0.02
CA PHE A 25 5.68 3.92 0.59
C PHE A 25 5.34 2.66 -0.20
N ILE A 26 6.28 1.73 -0.28
CA ILE A 26 6.11 0.44 -0.94
C ILE A 26 6.51 -0.68 -0.01
N ARG A 27 5.97 -1.87 -0.27
CA ARG A 27 6.41 -3.13 0.32
C ARG A 27 7.41 -3.79 -0.62
N SER A 28 8.68 -3.75 -0.26
CA SER A 28 9.77 -4.33 -1.06
C SER A 28 9.71 -5.86 -1.05
N SER A 29 10.41 -6.51 -1.98
CA SER A 29 10.46 -7.98 -2.09
C SER A 29 11.10 -8.67 -0.88
N ASP A 30 11.89 -7.94 -0.08
CA ASP A 30 12.40 -8.37 1.23
C ASP A 30 11.37 -8.20 2.38
N ALA A 31 10.10 -7.93 2.03
CA ALA A 31 8.98 -7.61 2.92
C ALA A 31 9.16 -6.33 3.76
N THR A 32 10.19 -5.53 3.52
CA THR A 32 10.37 -4.25 4.22
C THR A 32 9.43 -3.18 3.66
N ILE A 33 8.98 -2.25 4.51
CA ILE A 33 8.30 -1.03 4.06
C ILE A 33 9.35 0.06 3.85
N ARG A 34 9.38 0.66 2.66
CA ARG A 34 10.32 1.71 2.29
C ARG A 34 9.61 2.92 1.70
N PRO A 35 9.99 4.15 2.07
CA PRO A 35 9.52 5.33 1.35
C PRO A 35 10.15 5.36 -0.05
N VAL A 36 9.39 5.87 -1.02
CA VAL A 36 9.84 6.11 -2.39
C VAL A 36 9.88 7.60 -2.66
N TYR A 37 10.98 8.07 -3.24
CA TYR A 37 11.19 9.46 -3.61
C TYR A 37 11.44 9.58 -5.11
N GLY A 38 11.07 10.72 -5.70
CA GLY A 38 11.40 11.05 -7.08
C GLY A 38 10.21 11.40 -7.94
N LEU A 39 10.41 11.26 -9.25
CA LEU A 39 9.42 11.52 -10.31
C LEU A 39 9.30 10.26 -11.18
N SER A 40 8.30 10.21 -12.06
CA SER A 40 8.17 9.12 -13.05
C SER A 40 9.52 8.82 -13.71
N ASP A 41 9.85 7.52 -13.81
CA ASP A 41 11.12 6.98 -14.35
C ASP A 41 12.41 7.35 -13.59
N SER A 42 12.32 8.01 -12.42
CA SER A 42 13.49 8.36 -11.60
C SER A 42 13.18 8.24 -10.11
N PHE A 43 13.09 7.00 -9.64
CA PHE A 43 12.81 6.69 -8.23
C PHE A 43 14.04 6.32 -7.42
N ILE A 44 14.02 6.68 -6.14
CA ILE A 44 14.99 6.29 -5.13
C ILE A 44 14.24 5.67 -3.96
N LEU A 45 14.66 4.47 -3.54
CA LEU A 45 14.15 3.84 -2.34
C LEU A 45 14.90 4.36 -1.11
N GLY A 46 14.15 4.79 -0.11
CA GLY A 46 14.71 5.17 1.18
C GLY A 46 15.09 3.98 2.06
N GLN A 47 15.55 4.32 3.26
CA GLN A 47 15.80 3.32 4.30
C GLN A 47 14.49 2.68 4.77
N PRO A 48 14.50 1.39 5.15
CA PRO A 48 13.31 0.73 5.71
C PRO A 48 12.77 1.45 6.92
N VAL A 49 11.46 1.69 6.95
CA VAL A 49 10.74 2.15 8.14
C VAL A 49 10.15 0.99 8.93
N LEU A 50 9.85 -0.13 8.26
CA LEU A 50 9.46 -1.39 8.89
C LEU A 50 10.22 -2.58 8.27
N ARG A 51 10.52 -3.57 9.10
CA ARG A 51 11.36 -4.72 8.72
C ARG A 51 10.60 -5.83 7.98
N SER A 52 9.31 -6.02 8.28
CA SER A 52 8.52 -7.08 7.69
C SER A 52 7.04 -6.73 7.79
N ALA A 53 6.38 -6.68 6.64
CA ALA A 53 4.94 -6.51 6.50
C ALA A 53 4.38 -7.57 5.54
N VAL A 54 3.18 -8.06 5.83
CA VAL A 54 2.46 -9.03 4.98
C VAL A 54 1.43 -8.35 4.08
N ALA A 55 0.95 -7.17 4.48
CA ALA A 55 0.06 -6.33 3.68
C ALA A 55 0.29 -4.86 4.05
N ALA A 56 0.11 -3.96 3.09
CA ALA A 56 0.17 -2.52 3.33
C ALA A 56 -0.71 -1.73 2.37
N SER A 57 -1.18 -0.58 2.81
CA SER A 57 -1.88 0.40 1.98
C SER A 57 -1.54 1.79 2.49
N PHE A 58 -1.07 2.67 1.59
CA PHE A 58 -0.61 4.01 1.94
C PHE A 58 -1.36 5.09 1.15
N SER A 59 -1.57 6.22 1.82
CA SER A 59 -1.97 7.49 1.24
C SER A 59 -0.87 8.54 1.46
N HIS A 60 -1.16 9.82 1.18
CA HIS A 60 -0.20 10.89 1.50
C HIS A 60 -0.14 11.20 3.01
N ALA A 61 -1.22 10.93 3.74
CA ALA A 61 -1.33 11.22 5.17
C ALA A 61 -0.69 10.14 6.06
N GLY A 62 -0.59 8.90 5.59
CA GLY A 62 -0.08 7.78 6.37
C GLY A 62 -0.33 6.43 5.71
N GLY A 63 -0.38 5.38 6.51
CA GLY A 63 -0.63 4.03 6.02
C GLY A 63 -1.24 3.10 7.04
N ILE A 64 -1.88 2.03 6.56
CA ILE A 64 -2.25 0.86 7.35
C ILE A 64 -1.35 -0.29 6.93
N VAL A 65 -0.77 -0.99 7.91
CA VAL A 65 0.19 -2.07 7.67
C VAL A 65 -0.13 -3.26 8.55
N ALA A 66 -0.07 -4.47 8.00
CA ALA A 66 -0.07 -5.70 8.77
C ALA A 66 1.37 -6.19 8.97
N ALA A 67 1.88 -6.12 10.20
CA ALA A 67 3.26 -6.45 10.55
C ALA A 67 3.35 -7.04 11.95
N ALA A 68 4.23 -8.05 12.14
CA ALA A 68 4.50 -8.66 13.45
C ALA A 68 3.24 -9.12 14.22
N GLY A 69 2.22 -9.63 13.51
CA GLY A 69 0.96 -10.07 14.11
C GLY A 69 0.02 -8.93 14.53
N GLN A 70 0.33 -7.69 14.17
CA GLN A 70 -0.46 -6.49 14.44
C GLN A 70 -0.96 -5.87 13.13
N ILE A 71 -2.13 -5.22 13.19
CA ILE A 71 -2.52 -4.17 12.24
C ILE A 71 -2.10 -2.83 12.84
N GLN A 72 -1.33 -2.04 12.10
CA GLN A 72 -0.72 -0.80 12.56
C GLN A 72 -1.19 0.36 11.69
N ILE A 73 -1.51 1.51 12.32
CA ILE A 73 -1.68 2.79 11.65
C ILE A 73 -0.38 3.56 11.78
N LEU A 74 0.17 3.98 10.64
CA LEU A 74 1.40 4.75 10.55
C LEU A 74 1.09 6.17 10.07
N GLY A 75 1.76 7.15 10.67
CA GLY A 75 1.76 8.52 10.20
C GLY A 75 2.57 8.68 8.92
N SER A 76 2.45 9.86 8.31
CA SER A 76 3.16 10.17 7.07
C SER A 76 4.68 10.03 7.20
N ASP A 77 5.28 10.17 8.39
CA ASP A 77 6.72 10.00 8.65
C ASP A 77 7.11 8.56 9.01
N GLY A 78 6.15 7.62 9.02
CA GLY A 78 6.33 6.24 9.46
C GLY A 78 6.24 6.04 10.98
N SER A 79 5.90 7.08 11.75
CA SER A 79 5.63 6.94 13.18
C SER A 79 4.39 6.09 13.43
N LEU A 80 4.40 5.28 14.50
CA LEU A 80 3.25 4.47 14.90
C LEU A 80 2.19 5.36 15.58
N ILE A 81 0.96 5.33 15.08
CA ILE A 81 -0.19 6.06 15.64
C ILE A 81 -1.07 5.14 16.48
N ALA A 82 -1.39 3.96 15.96
CA ALA A 82 -2.25 2.98 16.63
C ALA A 82 -1.89 1.56 16.20
N GLU A 83 -2.23 0.58 17.01
CA GLU A 83 -2.05 -0.84 16.70
C GLU A 83 -3.20 -1.70 17.23
N TYR A 84 -3.42 -2.86 16.59
CA TYR A 84 -4.42 -3.84 16.95
C TYR A 84 -3.90 -5.28 16.75
N PRO A 85 -4.02 -6.17 17.75
CA PRO A 85 -3.55 -7.55 17.62
C PRO A 85 -4.51 -8.37 16.74
N ALA A 86 -4.03 -8.87 15.61
CA ALA A 86 -4.84 -9.66 14.66
C ALA A 86 -4.27 -11.05 14.38
N ALA A 87 -2.94 -11.23 14.46
CA ALA A 87 -2.25 -12.47 14.09
C ALA A 87 -2.66 -13.06 12.72
N GLU A 88 -3.06 -12.20 11.78
CA GLU A 88 -3.56 -12.59 10.46
C GLU A 88 -2.39 -12.80 9.49
N SER A 89 -2.46 -13.87 8.70
CA SER A 89 -1.38 -14.21 7.76
C SER A 89 -1.52 -13.51 6.41
N GLN A 90 -2.76 -13.24 5.99
CA GLN A 90 -3.10 -12.61 4.71
C GLN A 90 -4.25 -11.59 4.88
N PRO A 91 -4.08 -10.55 5.71
CA PRO A 91 -5.10 -9.52 5.83
C PRO A 91 -5.15 -8.71 4.53
N LEU A 92 -6.34 -8.24 4.17
CA LEU A 92 -6.47 -7.17 3.17
C LEU A 92 -6.59 -5.87 3.92
N VAL A 93 -5.85 -4.84 3.51
CA VAL A 93 -5.87 -3.54 4.19
C VAL A 93 -6.10 -2.43 3.18
N HIS A 94 -6.81 -1.39 3.58
CA HIS A 94 -7.06 -0.20 2.78
C HIS A 94 -7.16 1.02 3.68
N ILE A 95 -6.70 2.16 3.18
CA ILE A 95 -6.77 3.45 3.88
C ILE A 95 -7.41 4.51 2.99
N ASP A 96 -8.12 5.44 3.61
CA ASP A 96 -8.56 6.64 2.90
C ASP A 96 -7.39 7.63 2.68
N ASP A 97 -7.68 8.70 1.94
CA ASP A 97 -6.68 9.70 1.61
C ASP A 97 -6.19 10.50 2.83
N GLN A 98 -6.96 10.57 3.92
CA GLN A 98 -6.74 11.50 5.03
C GLN A 98 -6.32 10.84 6.35
N LEU A 99 -6.12 9.52 6.39
CA LEU A 99 -5.84 8.74 7.61
C LEU A 99 -6.99 8.81 8.64
N SER A 100 -8.13 9.37 8.27
CA SER A 100 -9.33 9.46 9.11
C SER A 100 -10.04 8.12 9.21
N THR A 101 -9.93 7.30 8.17
CA THR A 101 -10.49 5.95 8.15
C THR A 101 -9.49 4.98 7.52
N ALA A 102 -9.43 3.79 8.11
CA ALA A 102 -8.71 2.66 7.55
C ALA A 102 -9.49 1.39 7.85
N ILE A 103 -9.32 0.38 7.02
CA ILE A 103 -10.09 -0.86 7.13
C ILE A 103 -9.20 -2.05 6.81
N ALA A 104 -9.43 -3.15 7.52
CA ALA A 104 -8.83 -4.43 7.24
C ALA A 104 -9.87 -5.54 7.22
N TRP A 105 -9.71 -6.49 6.30
CA TRP A 105 -10.39 -7.77 6.32
C TRP A 105 -9.48 -8.81 6.94
N LEU A 106 -9.99 -9.51 7.97
CA LEU A 106 -9.27 -10.56 8.70
C LEU A 106 -9.89 -11.93 8.38
N PRO A 107 -9.46 -12.61 7.30
CA PRO A 107 -10.12 -13.80 6.79
C PRO A 107 -10.20 -14.96 7.79
N SER A 108 -9.19 -15.12 8.67
CA SER A 108 -9.17 -16.23 9.64
C SER A 108 -10.31 -16.18 10.67
N SER A 109 -10.84 -14.98 10.93
CA SER A 109 -11.88 -14.72 11.92
C SER A 109 -13.20 -14.26 11.32
N GLY A 110 -13.25 -13.94 10.03
CA GLY A 110 -14.44 -13.40 9.38
C GLY A 110 -14.80 -11.98 9.87
N VAL A 111 -13.79 -11.21 10.29
CA VAL A 111 -13.97 -9.89 10.91
C VAL A 111 -13.46 -8.77 10.02
N ILE A 112 -14.23 -7.69 9.95
CA ILE A 112 -13.80 -6.39 9.45
C ILE A 112 -13.29 -5.57 10.64
N LEU A 113 -12.05 -5.11 10.55
CA LEU A 113 -11.44 -4.18 11.49
C LEU A 113 -11.48 -2.77 10.88
N HIS A 114 -12.04 -1.80 11.57
CA HIS A 114 -12.21 -0.43 11.09
C HIS A 114 -11.59 0.58 12.06
N TRP A 115 -10.65 1.38 11.57
CA TRP A 115 -10.12 2.55 12.24
C TRP A 115 -11.00 3.75 11.94
N ASN A 116 -11.48 4.44 12.98
CA ASN A 116 -12.39 5.59 12.86
C ASN A 116 -11.72 6.96 13.12
N GLY A 117 -10.39 7.01 13.10
CA GLY A 117 -9.62 8.23 13.41
C GLY A 117 -9.17 8.33 14.86
N GLU A 118 -9.73 7.50 15.75
CA GLU A 118 -9.40 7.50 17.18
C GLU A 118 -9.09 6.09 17.71
N SER A 119 -9.84 5.09 17.27
CA SER A 119 -9.73 3.72 17.76
C SER A 119 -10.10 2.70 16.68
N PHE A 120 -9.75 1.44 16.94
CA PHE A 120 -10.20 0.32 16.12
C PHE A 120 -11.53 -0.23 16.65
N ALA A 121 -12.50 -0.38 15.75
CA ALA A 121 -13.74 -1.11 15.96
C ALA A 121 -13.72 -2.41 15.14
N THR A 122 -14.38 -3.45 15.63
CA THR A 122 -14.50 -4.73 14.93
C THR A 122 -15.95 -5.04 14.62
N THR A 123 -16.17 -5.60 13.43
CA THR A 123 -17.49 -6.01 12.94
C THR A 123 -17.37 -7.42 12.36
N ALA A 124 -18.00 -8.39 13.01
CA ALA A 124 -18.09 -9.75 12.48
C ALA A 124 -19.10 -9.78 11.32
N VAL A 125 -18.72 -10.36 10.18
CA VAL A 125 -19.63 -10.46 9.03
C VAL A 125 -20.67 -11.53 9.32
N SER A 126 -21.95 -11.18 9.17
CA SER A 126 -23.07 -12.02 9.63
C SER A 126 -23.30 -13.28 8.78
N ALA A 127 -22.72 -13.32 7.57
CA ALA A 127 -22.82 -14.42 6.63
C ALA A 127 -21.43 -14.84 6.12
N PRO A 128 -21.23 -16.13 5.78
CA PRO A 128 -19.99 -16.56 5.13
C PRO A 128 -19.76 -15.81 3.82
N LEU A 129 -18.54 -15.28 3.65
CA LEU A 129 -18.10 -14.68 2.40
C LEU A 129 -17.51 -15.75 1.48
N PRO A 130 -17.47 -15.52 0.14
CA PRO A 130 -16.66 -16.32 -0.75
C PRO A 130 -15.19 -16.36 -0.30
N GLU A 131 -14.50 -17.46 -0.60
CA GLU A 131 -13.12 -17.69 -0.13
C GLU A 131 -12.12 -16.65 -0.63
N ASN A 132 -12.39 -16.01 -1.76
CA ASN A 132 -11.46 -15.10 -2.41
C ASN A 132 -11.95 -13.65 -2.35
N VAL A 133 -11.78 -13.01 -1.19
CA VAL A 133 -11.85 -11.54 -1.09
C VAL A 133 -10.53 -10.98 -1.62
N SER A 134 -10.61 -10.03 -2.54
CA SER A 134 -9.45 -9.45 -3.24
C SER A 134 -9.21 -7.99 -2.92
N SER A 135 -10.23 -7.28 -2.43
CA SER A 135 -10.13 -5.89 -2.00
C SER A 135 -11.18 -5.54 -0.97
N ILE A 136 -10.91 -4.52 -0.18
CA ILE A 136 -11.81 -3.93 0.80
C ILE A 136 -11.62 -2.41 0.81
N ARG A 137 -12.68 -1.63 0.98
CA ARG A 137 -12.63 -0.18 1.22
C ARG A 137 -13.77 0.26 2.14
N VAL A 138 -13.64 1.44 2.72
CA VAL A 138 -14.73 2.11 3.46
C VAL A 138 -15.53 2.98 2.50
N SER A 139 -16.86 2.98 2.64
CA SER A 139 -17.78 3.88 1.95
C SER A 139 -18.87 4.35 2.93
N GLY A 140 -18.60 5.45 3.64
CA GLY A 140 -19.47 5.96 4.70
C GLY A 140 -19.61 4.96 5.85
N ALA A 141 -20.83 4.50 6.12
CA ALA A 141 -21.13 3.52 7.17
C ALA A 141 -20.98 2.06 6.71
N ASN A 142 -20.43 1.82 5.53
CA ASN A 142 -20.30 0.50 4.93
C ASN A 142 -18.85 0.16 4.59
N ALA A 143 -18.57 -1.14 4.53
CA ALA A 143 -17.42 -1.70 3.85
C ALA A 143 -17.85 -2.23 2.48
N ASN A 144 -17.05 -1.96 1.45
CA ASN A 144 -17.23 -2.51 0.12
C ASN A 144 -16.10 -3.50 -0.16
N LEU A 145 -16.45 -4.75 -0.47
CA LEU A 145 -15.51 -5.84 -0.71
C LEU A 145 -15.62 -6.29 -2.17
N LEU A 146 -14.48 -6.54 -2.82
CA LEU A 146 -14.45 -7.26 -4.10
C LEU A 146 -14.22 -8.73 -3.83
N VAL A 147 -15.19 -9.57 -4.17
CA VAL A 147 -15.13 -11.02 -3.98
C VAL A 147 -15.16 -11.74 -5.31
N THR A 148 -14.38 -12.81 -5.43
CA THR A 148 -14.35 -13.67 -6.62
C THR A 148 -14.93 -15.03 -6.28
N ALA A 149 -15.97 -15.45 -7.02
CA ALA A 149 -16.60 -16.77 -6.89
C ALA A 149 -16.91 -17.34 -8.28
N GLY A 150 -16.42 -18.55 -8.58
CA GLY A 150 -16.69 -19.20 -9.87
C GLY A 150 -16.18 -18.42 -11.10
N GLY A 151 -15.14 -17.59 -10.95
CA GLY A 151 -14.60 -16.75 -12.02
C GLY A 151 -15.39 -15.46 -12.31
N ALA A 152 -16.41 -15.16 -11.51
CA ALA A 152 -17.11 -13.88 -11.51
C ALA A 152 -16.68 -13.04 -10.32
N VAL A 153 -16.62 -11.72 -10.50
CA VAL A 153 -16.35 -10.76 -9.42
C VAL A 153 -17.63 -10.02 -9.06
N SER A 154 -17.92 -9.95 -7.76
CA SER A 154 -19.01 -9.14 -7.20
C SER A 154 -18.45 -8.10 -6.23
N GLU A 155 -19.05 -6.92 -6.19
CA GLU A 155 -18.95 -5.98 -5.07
C GLU A 155 -20.00 -6.35 -4.01
N LEU A 156 -19.56 -6.63 -2.79
CA LEU A 156 -20.43 -6.78 -1.62
C LEU A 156 -20.37 -5.51 -0.79
N THR A 157 -21.53 -4.96 -0.42
CA THR A 157 -21.61 -3.88 0.58
C THR A 157 -22.04 -4.47 1.91
N ILE A 158 -21.26 -4.22 2.95
CA ILE A 158 -21.47 -4.73 4.30
C ILE A 158 -21.64 -3.54 5.25
N ALA A 159 -22.73 -3.52 6.02
CA ALA A 159 -22.93 -2.47 7.02
C ALA A 159 -21.95 -2.64 8.18
N LEU A 160 -21.19 -1.60 8.51
CA LEU A 160 -20.15 -1.67 9.54
C LEU A 160 -20.72 -1.76 10.97
N ASP A 161 -21.97 -1.37 11.18
CA ASP A 161 -22.62 -1.43 12.50
C ASP A 161 -23.11 -2.83 12.88
N SER A 162 -23.42 -3.67 11.89
CA SER A 162 -24.13 -4.94 12.08
C SER A 162 -23.45 -6.13 11.42
N GLY A 163 -22.57 -5.89 10.45
CA GLY A 163 -21.91 -6.94 9.67
C GLY A 163 -22.81 -7.59 8.60
N ASN A 164 -24.02 -7.07 8.40
CA ASN A 164 -24.95 -7.61 7.40
C ASN A 164 -24.51 -7.20 5.99
N ILE A 165 -24.63 -8.14 5.06
CA ILE A 165 -24.53 -7.84 3.62
C ILE A 165 -25.80 -7.10 3.21
N VAL A 166 -25.67 -5.83 2.82
CA VAL A 166 -26.80 -4.97 2.42
C VAL A 166 -27.00 -4.90 0.91
N SER A 167 -25.96 -5.18 0.12
CA SER A 167 -26.09 -5.31 -1.33
C SER A 167 -25.00 -6.20 -1.91
N GLU A 168 -25.30 -6.76 -3.08
CA GLU A 168 -24.37 -7.47 -3.95
C GLU A 168 -24.54 -6.93 -5.38
N HIS A 169 -23.44 -6.59 -6.04
CA HIS A 169 -23.42 -6.12 -7.42
C HIS A 169 -22.39 -6.89 -8.24
N LEU A 170 -22.85 -7.59 -9.28
CA LEU A 170 -21.99 -8.35 -10.18
C LEU A 170 -21.25 -7.40 -11.15
N LEU A 171 -19.92 -7.52 -11.21
CA LEU A 171 -19.07 -6.83 -12.19
C LEU A 171 -18.92 -7.69 -13.44
N ALA A 172 -19.79 -7.48 -14.43
CA ALA A 172 -19.98 -8.39 -15.55
C ALA A 172 -18.72 -8.63 -16.40
N ASP A 173 -17.82 -7.65 -16.51
CA ASP A 173 -16.62 -7.70 -17.36
C ASP A 173 -15.33 -8.02 -16.60
N VAL A 174 -15.40 -8.16 -15.27
CA VAL A 174 -14.26 -8.47 -14.41
C VAL A 174 -14.22 -9.97 -14.11
N LYS A 175 -13.16 -10.65 -14.57
CA LYS A 175 -12.99 -12.11 -14.52
C LYS A 175 -11.82 -12.59 -13.67
N SER A 176 -11.11 -11.67 -13.04
CA SER A 176 -9.94 -11.93 -12.20
C SER A 176 -10.02 -11.11 -10.92
N PRO A 177 -9.27 -11.49 -9.86
CA PRO A 177 -9.19 -10.70 -8.64
C PRO A 177 -8.94 -9.22 -8.95
N ALA A 178 -9.69 -8.35 -8.28
CA ALA A 178 -9.73 -6.94 -8.58
C ALA A 178 -9.46 -6.10 -7.33
N VAL A 179 -8.95 -4.89 -7.53
CA VAL A 179 -8.56 -3.97 -6.46
C VAL A 179 -9.28 -2.64 -6.64
N TYR A 180 -9.87 -2.14 -5.55
CA TYR A 180 -10.32 -0.75 -5.50
C TYR A 180 -9.14 0.18 -5.36
N TYR A 181 -9.15 1.25 -6.15
CA TYR A 181 -8.30 2.40 -5.92
C TYR A 181 -9.04 3.68 -6.28
N GLN A 182 -9.35 4.50 -5.27
CA GLN A 182 -10.21 5.67 -5.41
C GLN A 182 -11.52 5.30 -6.14
N ARG A 183 -11.72 5.85 -7.34
CA ARG A 183 -12.88 5.65 -8.22
C ARG A 183 -12.69 4.57 -9.29
N PHE A 184 -11.57 3.86 -9.25
CA PHE A 184 -11.19 2.85 -10.24
C PHE A 184 -11.31 1.45 -9.66
N VAL A 185 -11.63 0.50 -10.54
CA VAL A 185 -11.45 -0.93 -10.32
C VAL A 185 -10.32 -1.39 -11.23
N LEU A 186 -9.29 -1.99 -10.64
CA LEU A 186 -8.13 -2.49 -11.36
C LEU A 186 -8.12 -4.01 -11.32
N TYR A 187 -7.86 -4.65 -12.45
CA TYR A 187 -7.76 -6.10 -12.52
C TYR A 187 -6.80 -6.54 -13.63
N ALA A 188 -6.05 -7.61 -13.37
CA ALA A 188 -5.10 -8.15 -14.33
C ALA A 188 -5.80 -9.12 -15.30
N ASP A 189 -5.63 -8.92 -16.61
CA ASP A 189 -6.00 -9.87 -17.65
C ASP A 189 -4.73 -10.26 -18.43
N LYS A 190 -4.20 -11.46 -18.13
CA LYS A 190 -2.96 -11.98 -18.71
C LYS A 190 -1.77 -11.04 -18.48
N LYS A 191 -1.41 -10.25 -19.50
CA LYS A 191 -0.30 -9.28 -19.51
C LYS A 191 -0.80 -7.84 -19.55
N ASP A 192 -2.09 -7.63 -19.39
CA ASP A 192 -2.68 -6.31 -19.41
C ASP A 192 -3.27 -6.03 -18.03
N LEU A 193 -3.09 -4.80 -17.56
CA LEU A 193 -3.80 -4.26 -16.43
C LEU A 193 -4.98 -3.45 -16.97
N GLN A 194 -6.18 -3.91 -16.66
CA GLN A 194 -7.40 -3.21 -16.99
C GLN A 194 -7.77 -2.26 -15.85
N ILE A 195 -8.14 -1.04 -16.21
CA ILE A 195 -8.48 0.04 -15.29
C ILE A 195 -9.84 0.57 -15.71
N GLU A 196 -10.87 0.17 -14.98
CA GLU A 196 -12.24 0.60 -15.21
C GLU A 196 -12.58 1.77 -14.28
N ALA A 197 -13.05 2.88 -14.85
CA ALA A 197 -13.54 4.02 -14.08
C ALA A 197 -15.04 3.88 -13.76
N ALA A 198 -15.54 4.69 -12.83
CA ALA A 198 -16.96 4.66 -12.42
C ALA A 198 -17.97 4.96 -13.55
N ASP A 199 -17.55 5.54 -14.67
CA ASP A 199 -18.38 5.76 -15.86
C ASP A 199 -18.37 4.57 -16.85
N GLY A 200 -17.70 3.47 -16.49
CA GLY A 200 -17.50 2.30 -17.34
C GLY A 200 -16.41 2.48 -18.40
N SER A 201 -15.69 3.61 -18.42
CA SER A 201 -14.57 3.76 -19.34
C SER A 201 -13.42 2.83 -18.94
N LEU A 202 -12.90 2.13 -19.94
CA LEU A 202 -11.82 1.16 -19.77
C LEU A 202 -10.52 1.73 -20.33
N ARG A 203 -9.47 1.69 -19.52
CA ARG A 203 -8.10 1.98 -19.95
C ARG A 203 -7.23 0.75 -19.70
N THR A 204 -6.27 0.53 -20.58
CA THR A 204 -5.41 -0.66 -20.53
C THR A 204 -3.95 -0.25 -20.45
N VAL A 205 -3.20 -0.89 -19.54
CA VAL A 205 -1.74 -0.76 -19.43
C VAL A 205 -1.11 -2.10 -19.70
N HIS A 206 -0.16 -2.15 -20.62
CA HIS A 206 0.59 -3.39 -20.86
C HIS A 206 1.61 -3.61 -19.75
N LEU A 207 1.60 -4.81 -19.17
CA LEU A 207 2.53 -5.25 -18.15
C LEU A 207 3.60 -6.16 -18.77
N PRO A 208 4.87 -6.03 -18.37
CA PRO A 208 5.93 -6.91 -18.84
C PRO A 208 5.84 -8.33 -18.27
N ALA A 209 5.12 -8.53 -17.16
CA ALA A 209 4.90 -9.81 -16.50
C ALA A 209 3.41 -10.23 -16.52
N SER A 210 3.15 -11.53 -16.49
CA SER A 210 1.81 -12.07 -16.27
C SER A 210 1.57 -12.34 -14.80
N GLY A 211 0.39 -11.98 -14.30
CA GLY A 211 0.07 -12.13 -12.88
C GLY A 211 0.79 -11.07 -12.04
N VAL A 212 0.01 -10.19 -11.42
CA VAL A 212 0.53 -9.13 -10.56
C VAL A 212 -0.32 -8.99 -9.31
N SER A 213 0.29 -8.52 -8.23
CA SER A 213 -0.42 -7.93 -7.10
C SER A 213 -0.35 -6.42 -7.17
N ILE A 214 -1.38 -5.74 -6.65
CA ILE A 214 -1.51 -4.28 -6.71
C ILE A 214 -1.80 -3.78 -5.29
N GLU A 215 -0.98 -2.84 -4.82
CA GLU A 215 -1.10 -2.25 -3.48
C GLU A 215 -1.07 -0.73 -3.58
N PRO A 216 -1.96 0.02 -2.89
CA PRO A 216 -1.85 1.48 -2.81
C PRO A 216 -0.53 1.89 -2.15
N ALA A 217 0.29 2.66 -2.88
CA ALA A 217 1.60 3.13 -2.44
C ALA A 217 1.56 4.60 -1.99
N GLY A 218 0.56 5.37 -2.42
CA GLY A 218 0.35 6.76 -2.07
C GLY A 218 -0.93 7.31 -2.69
N ALA A 219 -1.09 8.64 -2.64
CA ALA A 219 -2.34 9.30 -3.07
C ALA A 219 -2.71 9.10 -4.54
N GLU A 220 -1.73 8.97 -5.44
CA GLU A 220 -1.97 8.73 -6.88
C GLU A 220 -1.12 7.57 -7.43
N TRP A 221 -0.49 6.82 -6.54
CA TRP A 221 0.50 5.82 -6.87
C TRP A 221 0.10 4.46 -6.34
N LEU A 222 0.16 3.46 -7.20
CA LEU A 222 0.02 2.06 -6.83
C LEU A 222 1.34 1.33 -7.08
N GLN A 223 1.71 0.45 -6.17
CA GLN A 223 2.75 -0.54 -6.43
C GLN A 223 2.14 -1.69 -7.20
N VAL A 224 2.76 -2.07 -8.31
CA VAL A 224 2.44 -3.28 -9.06
C VAL A 224 3.63 -4.23 -8.92
N VAL A 225 3.39 -5.46 -8.45
CA VAL A 225 4.44 -6.45 -8.18
C VAL A 225 4.15 -7.69 -9.00
N SER A 226 5.14 -8.20 -9.72
CA SER A 226 5.01 -9.50 -10.40
C SER A 226 4.81 -10.63 -9.38
N THR A 227 4.04 -11.66 -9.73
CA THR A 227 3.79 -12.78 -8.80
C THR A 227 5.05 -13.57 -8.44
N ASP A 228 6.11 -13.51 -9.26
CA ASP A 228 7.42 -14.07 -8.93
C ASP A 228 8.25 -13.16 -7.98
N GLY A 229 7.76 -11.95 -7.68
CA GLY A 229 8.37 -10.97 -6.79
C GLY A 229 9.66 -10.34 -7.34
N HIS A 230 10.05 -10.64 -8.57
CA HIS A 230 11.32 -10.20 -9.14
C HIS A 230 11.25 -8.79 -9.73
N GLN A 231 10.07 -8.32 -10.12
CA GLN A 231 9.87 -7.03 -10.73
C GLN A 231 8.81 -6.22 -9.98
N ASN A 232 9.10 -4.94 -9.83
CA ASN A 232 8.24 -3.98 -9.13
C ASN A 232 8.10 -2.74 -10.01
N TRP A 233 6.89 -2.21 -10.08
CA TRP A 233 6.60 -0.97 -10.77
C TRP A 233 5.79 -0.05 -9.86
N LEU A 234 5.85 1.23 -10.18
CA LEU A 234 4.89 2.21 -9.73
C LEU A 234 3.99 2.59 -10.91
N LEU A 235 2.69 2.55 -10.66
CA LEU A 235 1.66 3.03 -11.55
C LEU A 235 1.17 4.39 -11.03
N HIS A 236 1.47 5.46 -11.77
CA HIS A 236 0.81 6.76 -11.56
C HIS A 236 -0.57 6.68 -12.19
N LEU A 237 -1.61 6.82 -11.37
CA LEU A 237 -2.98 6.70 -11.83
C LEU A 237 -3.80 7.92 -11.40
N THR A 238 -4.21 8.72 -12.40
CA THR A 238 -5.15 9.82 -12.22
C THR A 238 -6.33 9.68 -13.18
N SER A 239 -7.24 10.66 -13.16
CA SER A 239 -8.32 10.73 -14.16
C SER A 239 -7.81 10.96 -15.58
N THR A 240 -6.61 11.52 -15.76
CA THR A 240 -6.09 11.93 -17.07
C THR A 240 -4.78 11.25 -17.45
N ALA A 241 -4.05 10.70 -16.49
CA ALA A 241 -2.74 10.08 -16.70
C ALA A 241 -2.76 8.62 -16.26
N ILE A 242 -2.03 7.79 -17.02
CA ILE A 242 -1.63 6.45 -16.60
C ILE A 242 -0.19 6.23 -17.05
N GLU A 243 0.72 6.13 -16.09
CA GLU A 243 2.16 5.95 -16.36
C GLU A 243 2.69 4.80 -15.51
N LEU A 244 3.39 3.86 -16.14
CA LEU A 244 4.01 2.73 -15.47
C LEU A 244 5.53 2.90 -15.53
N SER A 245 6.16 2.95 -14.36
CA SER A 245 7.61 3.14 -14.21
C SER A 245 8.19 2.04 -13.35
N GLU A 246 9.33 1.47 -13.77
CA GLU A 246 10.02 0.42 -13.02
C GLU A 246 10.66 0.97 -11.74
N LEU A 247 10.52 0.23 -10.65
CA LEU A 247 11.19 0.53 -9.37
C LEU A 247 12.57 -0.13 -9.34
N PRO A 248 13.61 0.57 -8.85
CA PRO A 248 14.90 -0.07 -8.64
C PRO A 248 14.78 -1.16 -7.56
N ALA A 249 15.52 -2.25 -7.74
CA ALA A 249 15.63 -3.27 -6.69
C ALA A 249 16.23 -2.63 -5.41
N PRO A 250 15.79 -3.06 -4.21
CA PRO A 250 16.44 -2.65 -2.97
C PRO A 250 17.94 -2.94 -3.05
N ALA A 251 18.77 -1.99 -2.59
CA ALA A 251 20.20 -2.24 -2.50
C ALA A 251 20.44 -3.47 -1.62
N THR A 252 20.99 -4.53 -2.20
CA THR A 252 21.38 -5.72 -1.45
C THR A 252 22.32 -5.27 -0.34
N ALA A 253 21.95 -5.50 0.92
CA ALA A 253 22.83 -5.18 2.03
C ALA A 253 24.20 -5.84 1.73
N PRO A 254 25.31 -5.10 1.79
CA PRO A 254 26.62 -5.68 1.52
C PRO A 254 26.76 -6.89 2.44
N HIS A 255 27.02 -8.06 1.86
CA HIS A 255 27.18 -9.30 2.60
C HIS A 255 28.26 -9.06 3.64
N ARG A 256 27.85 -8.83 4.90
CA ARG A 256 28.80 -8.60 5.98
C ARG A 256 29.48 -9.95 6.15
N PRO A 257 30.77 -10.10 5.78
CA PRO A 257 31.42 -11.39 5.91
C PRO A 257 31.26 -11.81 7.36
N SER A 258 30.67 -12.98 7.58
CA SER A 258 30.45 -13.52 8.91
C SER A 258 31.80 -13.44 9.63
N ALA A 259 31.90 -12.60 10.65
CA ALA A 259 33.15 -12.44 11.39
C ALA A 259 33.50 -13.85 11.87
N ALA A 260 34.60 -14.40 11.36
CA ALA A 260 35.06 -15.71 11.75
C ALA A 260 35.15 -15.71 13.28
N VAL A 261 34.30 -16.49 13.93
CA VAL A 261 34.36 -16.71 15.37
C VAL A 261 35.67 -17.44 15.60
N LEU A 262 36.70 -16.68 15.95
CA LEU A 262 37.94 -17.21 16.50
C LEU A 262 37.57 -17.86 17.83
N ILE A 263 37.35 -19.18 17.79
CA ILE A 263 37.30 -20.01 18.99
C ILE A 263 38.75 -20.10 19.48
N GLU A 264 39.15 -19.19 20.37
CA GLU A 264 40.37 -19.39 21.16
C GLU A 264 40.09 -20.55 22.13
N GLY A 265 40.71 -21.71 21.87
CA GLY A 265 40.71 -22.82 22.81
C GLY A 265 41.56 -22.48 24.02
N GLU A 266 40.95 -22.46 25.20
CA GLU A 266 41.68 -22.53 26.47
C GLU A 266 42.33 -23.92 26.62
N LYS A 267 43.57 -23.91 27.11
CA LYS A 267 44.40 -25.07 27.42
C LYS A 267 44.05 -25.66 28.78
#